data_AF-A0A9D2G5L2-F1
#
_entry.id   AF-A0A9D2G5L2-F1
#
_cell.length_a   1.000
_cell.length_b   1.000
_cell.length_c   1.000
_cell.angle_alpha   90.00
_cell.angle_beta   90.00
_cell.angle_gamma   90.00
#
_symmetry.space_group_name_H-M   'P 1'
#
loop_
_entity.id
_entity.type
_entity.pdbx_description
1 polymer ?
#
loop_
_entity_poly.entity_id
_entity_poly.type
_entity_poly.pdbx_seq_one_letter_code
_entity_poly.pdbx_strand_id
1 'polypeptide(L)'
;MAHDVSGSTYEFEVALPEYAEDVPEEAKAMGLFAVAFFSEAAKGSTLTFRENGTAVLHKQEGSKGKDTEGTYTQEGDKLTLKGFPKFPEEGLVEEDALDFVQGDKNDKTGRMHLRFKKV
;
A
#
# COMPACT_ATOMS: atom_id res chain seq x y z
N MET A 1 3.78 -12.26 17.52
CA MET A 1 2.62 -11.66 18.22
C MET A 1 1.88 -10.91 17.13
N ALA A 2 0.56 -11.05 17.02
CA ALA A 2 -0.17 -10.30 15.98
C ALA A 2 -0.10 -8.79 16.32
N HIS A 3 0.36 -7.97 15.39
CA HIS A 3 0.50 -6.53 15.57
C HIS A 3 -0.85 -5.86 15.29
N ASP A 4 -1.51 -5.30 16.30
CA ASP A 4 -2.81 -4.64 16.10
C ASP A 4 -2.64 -3.28 15.40
N VAL A 5 -3.36 -3.10 14.29
CA VAL A 5 -3.38 -1.84 13.55
C VAL A 5 -4.40 -0.84 14.09
N SER A 6 -5.33 -1.26 14.95
CA SER A 6 -6.41 -0.42 15.44
C SER A 6 -5.87 0.83 16.16
N GLY A 7 -6.47 1.99 15.88
CA GLY A 7 -6.05 3.27 16.45
C GLY A 7 -4.70 3.80 15.96
N SER A 8 -4.06 3.15 14.98
CA SER A 8 -2.74 3.53 14.48
C SER A 8 -2.81 4.27 13.14
N THR A 9 -1.83 5.13 12.89
CA THR A 9 -1.61 5.79 11.61
C THR A 9 -0.28 5.31 11.01
N TYR A 10 -0.27 5.15 9.70
CA TYR A 10 0.91 4.79 8.94
C TYR A 10 1.13 5.79 7.81
N GLU A 11 2.36 6.22 7.58
CA GLU A 11 2.75 7.09 6.47
C GLU A 11 3.32 6.26 5.32
N PHE A 12 2.99 6.62 4.09
CA PHE A 12 3.61 6.00 2.91
C PHE A 12 5.13 6.21 2.95
N GLU A 13 5.89 5.12 2.93
CA GLU A 13 7.35 5.14 2.97
C GLU A 13 7.93 5.03 1.56
N VAL A 14 7.59 3.94 0.85
CA VAL A 14 8.19 3.63 -0.46
C VAL A 14 7.34 2.62 -1.24
N ALA A 15 7.40 2.68 -2.57
CA ALA A 15 6.98 1.58 -3.42
C ALA A 15 8.19 0.82 -3.97
N LEU A 16 8.15 -0.50 -3.99
CA LEU A 16 9.24 -1.38 -4.45
C LEU A 16 8.72 -2.37 -5.49
N PRO A 17 9.42 -2.57 -6.62
CA PRO A 17 9.04 -3.62 -7.56
C PRO A 17 9.56 -4.99 -7.11
N GLU A 18 8.76 -6.02 -7.34
CA GLU A 18 9.15 -7.43 -7.29
C GLU A 18 9.00 -7.99 -8.71
N TYR A 19 10.10 -8.40 -9.35
CA TYR A 19 10.08 -8.96 -10.71
C TYR A 19 10.23 -10.47 -10.68
N ALA A 20 9.59 -11.17 -11.63
CA ALA A 20 9.93 -12.56 -11.90
C ALA A 20 11.35 -12.67 -12.50
N GLU A 21 11.99 -13.82 -12.32
CA GLU A 21 13.41 -14.05 -12.68
C GLU A 21 13.69 -13.71 -14.16
N ASP A 22 12.77 -14.04 -15.07
CA ASP A 22 12.97 -13.96 -16.53
C ASP A 22 12.45 -12.68 -17.20
N VAL A 23 12.23 -11.62 -16.44
CA VAL A 23 11.69 -10.36 -17.00
C VAL A 23 12.80 -9.59 -17.74
N PRO A 24 12.59 -9.18 -19.01
CA PRO A 24 13.57 -8.40 -19.78
C PRO A 24 13.98 -7.09 -19.09
N GLU A 25 15.23 -6.65 -19.25
CA GLU A 25 15.74 -5.43 -18.62
C GLU A 25 14.96 -4.17 -19.01
N GLU A 26 14.51 -4.08 -20.26
CA GLU A 26 13.67 -2.97 -20.73
C GLU A 26 12.32 -2.91 -19.98
N ALA A 27 11.72 -4.06 -19.70
CA ALA A 27 10.49 -4.15 -18.91
C ALA A 27 10.74 -3.82 -17.43
N LYS A 28 11.89 -4.23 -16.87
CA LYS A 28 12.32 -3.83 -15.52
C LYS A 28 12.50 -2.30 -15.42
N ALA A 29 13.12 -1.68 -16.42
CA ALA A 29 13.30 -0.22 -16.45
C ALA A 29 11.96 0.54 -16.48
N MET A 30 10.98 0.05 -17.26
CA MET A 30 9.63 0.62 -17.26
C MET A 30 8.90 0.42 -15.94
N GLY A 31 9.06 -0.75 -15.30
CA GLY A 31 8.53 -0.98 -13.96
C GLY A 31 9.13 -0.03 -12.92
N LEU A 32 10.45 0.18 -12.95
CA LEU A 32 11.14 1.12 -12.05
C LEU A 32 10.63 2.56 -12.24
N PHE A 33 10.42 2.98 -13.48
CA PHE A 33 9.83 4.29 -13.77
C PHE A 33 8.41 4.43 -13.22
N ALA A 34 7.57 3.41 -13.39
CA ALA A 34 6.21 3.41 -12.84
C ALA A 34 6.19 3.47 -11.31
N VAL A 35 7.07 2.69 -10.65
CA VAL A 35 7.24 2.70 -9.19
C VAL A 35 7.70 4.06 -8.68
N ALA A 36 8.66 4.70 -9.37
CA ALA A 36 9.14 6.03 -8.98
C ALA A 36 8.02 7.09 -9.11
N PHE A 37 7.25 7.04 -10.20
CA PHE A 37 6.11 7.94 -10.38
C PHE A 37 5.04 7.75 -9.31
N PHE A 38 4.70 6.49 -8.99
CA PHE A 38 3.76 6.19 -7.92
C PHE A 38 4.29 6.67 -6.56
N SER A 39 5.56 6.41 -6.25
CA SER A 39 6.17 6.80 -4.98
C SER A 39 6.11 8.30 -4.77
N GLU A 40 6.41 9.09 -5.79
CA GLU A 40 6.30 10.55 -5.70
C GLU A 40 4.86 11.02 -5.53
N ALA A 41 3.89 10.37 -6.20
CA ALA A 41 2.47 10.70 -6.06
C ALA A 41 1.86 10.30 -4.71
N ALA A 42 2.39 9.25 -4.07
CA ALA A 42 1.92 8.74 -2.79
C ALA A 42 2.66 9.37 -1.60
N LYS A 43 3.81 10.01 -1.82
CA LYS A 43 4.64 10.64 -0.79
C LYS A 43 3.84 11.59 0.11
N GLY A 44 3.93 11.39 1.43
CA GLY A 44 3.20 12.18 2.42
C GLY A 44 1.72 11.83 2.56
N SER A 45 1.24 10.78 1.88
CA SER A 45 -0.07 10.19 2.16
C SER A 45 -0.01 9.34 3.42
N THR A 46 -1.10 9.31 4.19
CA THR A 46 -1.19 8.50 5.41
C THR A 46 -2.43 7.61 5.39
N LEU A 47 -2.33 6.46 6.03
CA LEU A 47 -3.40 5.49 6.21
C LEU A 47 -3.68 5.35 7.70
N THR A 48 -4.87 5.79 8.12
CA THR A 48 -5.30 5.80 9.52
C THR A 48 -6.35 4.72 9.76
N PHE A 49 -6.14 3.89 10.77
CA PHE A 49 -7.05 2.83 11.19
C PHE A 49 -7.76 3.24 12.48
N ARG A 50 -9.09 3.23 12.46
CA ARG A 50 -9.92 3.57 13.61
C ARG A 50 -10.37 2.30 14.34
N GLU A 51 -10.61 2.39 15.64
CA GLU A 51 -11.05 1.26 16.49
C GLU A 51 -12.40 0.67 16.06
N ASN A 52 -13.20 1.42 15.30
CA ASN A 52 -14.52 0.99 14.81
C ASN A 52 -14.47 0.15 13.51
N GLY A 53 -13.29 -0.26 13.03
CA GLY A 53 -13.12 -1.00 11.78
C GLY A 53 -13.12 -0.15 10.50
N THR A 54 -13.10 1.18 10.64
CA THR A 54 -12.96 2.12 9.52
C THR A 54 -11.48 2.44 9.27
N ALA A 55 -11.08 2.57 8.01
CA ALA A 55 -9.77 3.06 7.62
C ALA A 55 -9.93 4.29 6.71
N VAL A 56 -8.98 5.22 6.78
CA VAL A 56 -8.97 6.46 5.98
C VAL A 56 -7.62 6.63 5.33
N LEU A 57 -7.61 6.73 4.00
CA LEU A 57 -6.44 7.09 3.20
C LEU A 57 -6.48 8.60 2.99
N HIS A 58 -5.64 9.30 3.75
CA HIS A 58 -5.38 10.72 3.59
C HIS A 58 -4.37 10.93 2.48
N LYS A 59 -4.68 11.85 1.58
CA LYS A 59 -3.73 12.21 0.53
C LYS A 59 -2.66 13.14 1.08
N GLN A 60 -1.56 13.26 0.35
CA GLN A 60 -0.54 14.28 0.59
C GLN A 60 -1.19 15.66 0.79
N GLU A 61 -0.73 16.38 1.81
CA GLU A 61 -1.17 17.74 2.09
C GLU A 61 -0.93 18.65 0.87
N GLY A 62 -1.95 19.37 0.44
CA GLY A 62 -1.91 20.25 -0.75
C GLY A 62 -2.15 19.55 -2.09
N SER A 63 -2.33 18.23 -2.12
CA SER A 63 -2.72 17.52 -3.35
C SER A 63 -4.19 17.76 -3.72
N LYS A 64 -4.51 17.80 -5.02
CA LYS A 64 -5.90 17.90 -5.49
C LYS A 64 -6.60 16.56 -5.32
N GLY A 65 -7.48 16.44 -4.34
CA GLY A 65 -8.29 15.24 -4.13
C GLY A 65 -9.04 15.28 -2.80
N LYS A 66 -9.94 14.31 -2.61
CA LYS A 66 -10.57 14.05 -1.32
C LYS A 66 -9.93 12.81 -0.69
N ASP A 67 -9.88 12.81 0.63
CA ASP A 67 -9.58 11.61 1.41
C ASP A 67 -10.55 10.50 1.05
N THR A 68 -10.07 9.27 1.10
CA THR A 68 -10.87 8.08 0.79
C THR A 68 -11.09 7.30 2.06
N GLU A 69 -12.35 7.08 2.40
CA GLU A 69 -12.74 6.27 3.57
C GLU A 69 -13.17 4.88 3.10
N GLY A 70 -12.76 3.87 3.86
CA GLY A 70 -13.10 2.48 3.64
C GLY A 70 -13.18 1.71 4.96
N THR A 71 -13.19 0.40 4.86
CA THR A 71 -13.23 -0.52 6.01
C THR A 71 -12.01 -1.41 6.00
N TYR A 72 -11.62 -1.89 7.17
CA TYR A 72 -10.57 -2.88 7.29
C TYR A 72 -10.99 -4.05 8.18
N THR A 73 -10.40 -5.20 7.91
CA THR A 73 -10.46 -6.38 8.78
C THR A 73 -9.06 -6.97 8.88
N GLN A 74 -8.68 -7.38 10.09
CA GLN A 74 -7.38 -7.99 10.35
C GLN A 74 -7.56 -9.42 10.89
N GLU A 75 -6.85 -10.36 10.30
CA GLU A 75 -6.80 -11.76 10.71
C GLU A 75 -5.33 -12.18 10.92
N GLY A 76 -4.85 -12.11 12.16
CA GLY A 76 -3.44 -12.27 12.46
C GLY A 76 -2.62 -11.16 11.80
N ASP A 77 -1.65 -11.52 10.97
CA ASP A 77 -0.82 -10.55 10.23
C ASP A 77 -1.43 -10.18 8.88
N LYS A 78 -2.56 -10.78 8.48
CA LYS A 78 -3.25 -10.44 7.24
C LYS A 78 -4.18 -9.25 7.46
N LEU A 79 -4.04 -8.23 6.63
CA LEU A 79 -4.91 -7.07 6.58
C LEU A 79 -5.72 -7.07 5.28
N THR A 80 -7.02 -6.83 5.38
CA THR A 80 -7.90 -6.65 4.23
C THR A 80 -8.55 -5.29 4.29
N LEU A 81 -8.52 -4.55 3.18
CA LEU A 81 -9.11 -3.24 3.00
C LEU A 81 -10.21 -3.30 1.95
N LYS A 82 -11.31 -2.59 2.17
CA LYS A 82 -12.42 -2.46 1.22
C LYS A 82 -12.87 -1.01 1.12
N GLY A 83 -13.27 -0.59 -0.08
CA GLY A 83 -13.76 0.78 -0.32
C GLY A 83 -12.67 1.77 -0.72
N PHE A 84 -11.46 1.32 -1.05
CA PHE A 84 -10.37 2.16 -1.54
C PHE A 84 -10.15 1.93 -3.04
N PRO A 85 -10.70 2.78 -3.92
CA PRO A 85 -10.57 2.60 -5.36
C PRO A 85 -9.10 2.68 -5.78
N LYS A 86 -8.62 1.69 -6.55
CA LYS A 86 -7.24 1.57 -7.05
C LYS A 86 -6.17 1.31 -5.97
N PHE A 87 -6.55 1.16 -4.71
CA PHE A 87 -5.64 0.69 -3.66
C PHE A 87 -5.73 -0.84 -3.54
N PRO A 88 -4.62 -1.56 -3.29
CA PRO A 88 -4.65 -3.00 -3.06
C PRO A 88 -5.57 -3.37 -1.88
N GLU A 89 -6.38 -4.42 -2.08
CA GLU A 89 -7.32 -4.90 -1.05
C GLU A 89 -6.64 -5.73 0.04
N GLU A 90 -5.51 -6.36 -0.24
CA GLU A 90 -4.80 -7.24 0.71
C GLU A 90 -3.42 -6.67 1.03
N GLY A 91 -3.05 -6.75 2.31
CA GLY A 91 -1.73 -6.39 2.80
C GLY A 91 -1.32 -7.25 4.00
N LEU A 92 -0.08 -7.09 4.41
CA LEU A 92 0.52 -7.73 5.56
C LEU A 92 0.89 -6.69 6.60
N VAL A 93 0.67 -7.03 7.87
CA VAL A 93 1.06 -6.24 9.03
C VAL A 93 2.41 -6.77 9.54
N GLU A 94 3.39 -5.88 9.55
CA GLU A 94 4.70 -6.09 10.19
C GLU A 94 4.76 -5.28 11.49
N GLU A 95 5.85 -5.41 12.25
CA GLU A 95 5.97 -4.81 13.58
C GLU A 95 5.74 -3.29 13.60
N ASP A 96 6.35 -2.57 12.66
CA ASP A 96 6.27 -1.12 12.51
C ASP A 96 5.86 -0.69 11.10
N ALA A 97 5.34 -1.62 10.29
CA ALA A 97 5.04 -1.37 8.88
C ALA A 97 3.81 -2.13 8.37
N LEU A 98 3.26 -1.64 7.27
CA LEU A 98 2.29 -2.36 6.45
C LEU A 98 2.90 -2.55 5.07
N ASP A 99 2.71 -3.73 4.50
CA ASP A 99 3.14 -4.04 3.14
C ASP A 99 1.93 -4.48 2.31
N PHE A 100 1.55 -3.67 1.33
CA PHE A 100 0.48 -4.04 0.40
C PHE A 100 1.06 -4.44 -0.94
N VAL A 101 0.60 -5.58 -1.46
CA VAL A 101 1.10 -6.10 -2.73
C VAL A 101 0.08 -5.82 -3.82
N GLN A 102 0.44 -4.95 -4.75
CA GLN A 102 -0.31 -4.70 -5.96
C GLN A 102 0.27 -5.56 -7.10
N GLY A 103 -0.50 -6.53 -7.57
CA GLY A 103 -0.21 -7.28 -8.80
C GLY A 103 -1.49 -7.47 -9.61
N ASP A 104 -1.38 -7.54 -10.92
CA ASP A 104 -2.49 -8.02 -11.74
C ASP A 104 -2.57 -9.55 -11.58
N LYS A 105 -3.77 -10.07 -11.34
CA LYS A 105 -4.00 -11.53 -11.20
C LYS A 105 -3.58 -12.31 -12.45
N ASN A 106 -3.49 -11.64 -13.61
CA ASN A 106 -3.11 -12.23 -14.87
C ASN A 106 -1.68 -11.89 -15.32
N ASP A 107 -0.97 -10.99 -14.61
CA ASP A 107 0.38 -10.59 -14.97
C ASP A 107 1.42 -11.30 -14.09
N LYS A 108 2.31 -12.04 -14.75
CA LYS A 108 3.44 -12.76 -14.12
C LYS A 108 4.75 -12.00 -14.23
N THR A 109 4.74 -10.78 -14.80
CA THR A 109 5.95 -10.02 -15.09
C THR A 109 6.42 -9.15 -13.92
N GLY A 110 5.56 -8.83 -12.96
CA GLY A 110 5.99 -8.18 -11.71
C GLY A 110 4.85 -7.78 -10.80
N ARG A 111 5.20 -7.49 -9.54
CA ARG A 111 4.33 -6.95 -8.49
C ARG A 111 4.96 -5.67 -7.95
N MET A 112 4.14 -4.85 -7.29
CA MET A 112 4.58 -3.64 -6.60
C MET A 112 4.19 -3.74 -5.13
N HIS A 113 5.18 -3.65 -4.25
CA HIS A 113 5.01 -3.52 -2.81
C HIS A 113 4.82 -2.05 -2.47
N LEU A 114 3.79 -1.74 -1.69
CA LEU A 114 3.51 -0.42 -1.16
C LEU A 114 3.73 -0.48 0.34
N ARG A 115 4.85 0.08 0.80
CA ARG A 115 5.21 0.09 2.22
C ARG A 115 4.75 1.35 2.90
N PHE A 116 4.12 1.16 4.04
CA PHE A 116 3.74 2.22 4.96
C PHE A 116 4.41 1.97 6.30
N LYS A 117 4.92 3.01 6.94
CA LYS A 117 5.58 2.94 8.23
C LYS A 117 4.71 3.58 9.30
N LYS A 118 4.66 2.96 10.48
CA LYS A 118 3.91 3.49 11.61
C LYS A 118 4.47 4.85 12.06
N VAL A 119 3.58 5.80 12.35
CA VAL A 119 3.89 7.17 12.81
C VAL A 119 3.33 7.46 14.19
#